data_AF-A0A2T2QYE3-F1
#
_entry.id   AF-A0A2T2QYE3-F1
#
_cell.length_a   1.000
_cell.length_b   1.000
_cell.length_c   1.000
_cell.angle_alpha   90.00
_cell.angle_beta   90.00
_cell.angle_gamma   90.00
#
_symmetry.space_group_name_H-M   'P 1'
#
loop_
_entity.id
_entity.type
_entity.pdbx_description
1 polymer ?
#
loop_
_entity_poly.entity_id
_entity_poly.type
_entity_poly.pdbx_seq_one_letter_code
_entity_poly.pdbx_strand_id
1 'polypeptide(L)' 'MYEVLDVSSEIKQMVMDKENANEIEEQAKKEGMLPLIESGIKKVLGGVTTLEELFRVAQE' A
#
# COMPACT_ATOMS: atom_id res chain seq x y z
N MET A 1 -5.91 5.39 -7.99
CA MET A 1 -5.96 4.69 -6.69
C MET A 1 -4.78 5.20 -5.90
N TYR A 2 -4.81 5.15 -4.57
CA TYR A 2 -3.72 5.69 -3.76
C TYR A 2 -3.33 4.70 -2.68
N GLU A 3 -2.04 4.61 -2.46
CA GLU A 3 -1.40 4.01 -1.30
C GLU A 3 -0.73 5.15 -0.53
N VAL A 4 -0.94 5.18 0.78
CA VAL A 4 -0.39 6.22 1.65
C VAL A 4 0.34 5.52 2.77
N LEU A 5 1.66 5.70 2.79
CA LEU A 5 2.52 5.26 3.87
C LEU A 5 2.69 6.41 4.85
N ASP A 6 2.05 6.30 6.01
CA ASP A 6 2.29 7.21 7.11
C ASP A 6 3.63 6.87 7.77
N VAL A 7 4.55 7.84 7.80
CA VAL A 7 5.87 7.65 8.41
C VAL A 7 5.74 7.82 9.93
N SER A 8 5.32 6.73 10.58
CA SER A 8 5.28 6.66 12.04
C SER A 8 6.69 6.67 12.65
N SER A 9 6.76 6.77 13.98
CA SER A 9 8.06 6.71 14.66
C SER A 9 8.73 5.34 14.52
N GLU A 10 7.93 4.27 14.40
CA GLU A 10 8.42 2.90 14.21
C GLU A 10 8.96 2.72 12.79
N ILE A 11 8.18 3.10 11.77
CA ILE A 11 8.63 3.11 10.37
C ILE A 11 9.91 3.95 10.18
N LYS A 12 9.97 5.12 10.83
CA LYS A 12 11.17 5.97 10.78
C LYS A 12 12.39 5.27 11.37
N GLN A 13 12.23 4.53 12.47
CA GLN A 13 13.31 3.78 13.08
C GLN A 13 13.78 2.64 12.16
N MET A 14 12.85 1.86 11.60
CA MET A 14 13.15 0.78 10.65
C MET A 14 13.91 1.30 9.41
N VAL A 15 13.54 2.47 8.89
CA VAL A 15 14.26 3.12 7.79
C VAL A 15 15.69 3.51 8.20
N MET A 16 15.88 4.05 9.41
CA MET A 16 17.20 4.40 9.93
C MET A 16 18.09 3.17 10.12
N ASP A 17 17.49 2.05 10.54
CA ASP A 17 18.15 0.77 10.75
C ASP A 17 18.35 -0.02 9.44
N LYS A 18 17.87 0.53 8.31
CA LYS A 18 17.95 -0.07 6.96
C LYS A 18 17.32 -1.46 6.90
N GLU A 19 16.21 -1.63 7.61
CA GLU A 19 15.40 -2.83 7.50
C GLU A 19 14.87 -3.03 6.08
N ASN A 20 14.50 -4.27 5.75
CA ASN A 20 14.06 -4.58 4.40
C ASN A 20 12.73 -3.87 4.09
N ALA A 21 12.54 -3.52 2.82
CA ALA A 21 11.29 -2.91 2.37
C ALA A 21 10.06 -3.75 2.72
N ASN A 22 10.17 -5.09 2.67
CA ASN A 22 9.10 -6.00 3.05
C ASN A 22 8.74 -5.88 4.54
N GLU A 23 9.73 -5.71 5.42
CA GLU A 23 9.49 -5.57 6.87
C GLU A 23 8.80 -4.23 7.16
N ILE A 24 9.25 -3.16 6.50
CA ILE A 24 8.62 -1.84 6.56
C ILE A 24 7.18 -1.89 6.03
N GLU A 25 6.93 -2.59 4.93
CA GLU A 25 5.60 -2.76 4.34
C GLU A 25 4.67 -3.55 5.28
N GLU A 26 5.15 -4.62 5.90
CA GLU A 26 4.38 -5.37 6.89
C GLU A 26 4.02 -4.52 8.10
N GLN A 27 4.96 -3.71 8.60
CA GLN A 27 4.70 -2.80 9.70
C GLN A 27 3.68 -1.73 9.29
N ALA A 28 3.83 -1.14 8.11
CA ALA A 28 2.89 -0.16 7.60
C ALA A 28 1.48 -0.72 7.45
N LYS A 29 1.34 -1.97 6.97
CA LYS A 29 0.05 -2.67 6.89
C LYS A 29 -0.58 -2.86 8.27
N LYS A 30 0.20 -3.21 9.29
CA LYS A 30 -0.28 -3.31 10.69
C LYS A 30 -0.78 -1.96 11.21
N GLU A 31 -0.13 -0.87 10.80
CA GLU A 31 -0.51 0.50 11.16
C GLU A 31 -1.69 1.06 10.35
N GLY A 32 -2.22 0.28 9.40
CA GLY A 32 -3.42 0.63 8.63
C GLY A 32 -3.14 1.15 7.23
N MET A 33 -1.90 1.05 6.74
CA MET A 33 -1.59 1.27 5.33
C MET A 33 -2.41 0.28 4.49
N LEU A 34 -3.18 0.83 3.54
CA LEU A 34 -3.93 0.04 2.58
C LEU A 34 -3.14 -0.04 1.27
N PRO A 35 -2.71 -1.24 0.84
CA PRO A 35 -2.00 -1.40 -0.41
C PRO A 35 -2.80 -0.89 -1.61
N LEU A 36 -2.10 -0.40 -2.62
CA LEU A 36 -2.71 0.12 -3.84
C LEU A 36 -3.68 -0.89 -4.49
N ILE A 37 -3.28 -2.16 -4.54
CA ILE A 37 -4.08 -3.26 -5.09
C ILE A 37 -5.37 -3.43 -4.29
N GLU A 38 -5.30 -3.45 -2.96
CA GLU A 38 -6.48 -3.63 -2.11
C GLU A 38 -7.45 -2.44 -2.20
N SER A 39 -6.91 -1.22 -2.24
CA SER A 39 -7.66 0.01 -2.50
C SER A 39 -8.38 -0.05 -3.85
N GLY A 40 -7.69 -0.58 -4.87
CA GLY A 40 -8.22 -0.78 -6.19
C GLY A 40 -9.33 -1.83 -6.27
N ILE A 41 -9.16 -2.98 -5.60
CA ILE A 41 -10.17 -4.05 -5.53
C ILE A 41 -11.49 -3.48 -4.96
N LYS A 42 -11.43 -2.67 -3.90
CA LYS A 42 -12.62 -2.02 -3.33
C LYS A 42 -13.34 -1.13 -4.36
N LYS A 43 -12.60 -0.41 -5.20
CA LYS A 43 -13.19 0.42 -6.26
C LYS A 43 -13.77 -0.41 -7.41
N VAL A 44 -13.15 -1.53 -7.74
CA VAL A 44 -13.67 -2.48 -8.74
C VAL A 44 -15.00 -3.07 -8.25
N LEU A 45 -15.03 -3.56 -7.01
CA LEU A 45 -16.25 -4.11 -6.41
C LEU A 45 -17.36 -3.05 -6.28
N GLY A 46 -16.99 -1.79 -6.09
CA GLY A 46 -17.92 -0.65 -6.10
C GLY A 46 -18.36 -0.17 -7.50
N GLY A 47 -17.89 -0.81 -8.58
CA GLY A 47 -18.22 -0.44 -9.96
C GLY A 47 -17.63 0.90 -10.42
N VAL A 48 -16.63 1.43 -9.72
CA VAL A 48 -15.99 2.73 -10.02
C VAL A 48 -14.91 2.61 -11.10
N THR A 49 -14.30 1.43 -11.24
CA THR A 49 -13.20 1.14 -12.17
C THR A 49 -13.22 -0.35 -12.55
N THR A 50 -12.43 -0.76 -13.54
CA THR A 50 -12.38 -2.16 -13.99
C THR A 50 -11.17 -2.90 -13.44
N LEU A 51 -11.23 -4.24 -13.43
CA LEU A 51 -10.06 -5.08 -13.10
C LEU A 51 -8.88 -4.78 -14.03
N GLU A 52 -9.15 -4.52 -15.30
CA GLU A 52 -8.11 -4.22 -16.30
C GLU A 52 -7.38 -2.91 -15.99
N GLU A 53 -8.13 -1.86 -15.58
CA GLU A 53 -7.52 -0.61 -15.14
C GLU A 53 -6.73 -0.76 -13.84
N LEU A 54 -7.22 -1.57 -12.90
CA LEU A 54 -6.50 -1.89 -11.66
C LEU A 54 -5.15 -2.53 -11.95
N PHE A 55 -5.12 -3.58 -12.79
CA PHE A 55 -3.86 -4.26 -13.13
C PHE A 55 -2.89 -3.41 -13.93
N ARG A 56 -3.40 -2.45 -14.73
CA ARG A 56 -2.55 -1.46 -15.41
C ARG A 56 -1.87 -0.54 -14.40
N VAL A 57 -2.62 0.00 -13.44
CA VAL A 57 -2.10 0.97 -12.47
C VAL A 57 -1.25 0.33 -11.38
N ALA A 58 -1.49 -0.93 -11.02
CA ALA A 58 -0.73 -1.64 -10.00
C ALA A 58 0.62 -2.21 -10.48
N GLN A 59 0.86 -2.22 -11.79
CA GLN A 59 2.12 -2.69 -12.40
C GLN A 59 3.06 -1.55 -12.82
N GLU A 60 2.61 -0.29 -12.70
CA GLU A 60 3.43 0.92 -12.84
C GLU A 60 3.96 1.36 -11.47
#